data_AF-A0A4Q7CL25-F1
#
_entry.id   AF-A0A4Q7CL25-F1
#
_cell.length_a   1.000
_cell.length_b   1.000
_cell.length_c   1.000
_cell.angle_alpha   90.00
_cell.angle_beta   90.00
_cell.angle_gamma   90.00
#
_symmetry.space_group_name_H-M   'P 1'
#
loop_
_entity.id
_entity.type
_entity.pdbx_description
1 polymer ?
#
loop_
_entity_poly.entity_id
_entity_poly.type
_entity_poly.pdbx_seq_one_letter_code
_entity_poly.pdbx_strand_id
1 'polypeptide(L)'
;GQQAAKKSVAVALRNRYRRLQLEENMQQDITPKNLLMIGPTGVGTTEIARRLAKIVNAPFVKVEATKFTEVGYVGRDVESMVRDLVENAIQIVEKQQYSRVYAQALK
;
A
#
# COMPACT_ATOMS: atom_id res chain seq x y z
N GLY A 1 -7.47 -18.68 -9.55
CA GLY A 1 -8.46 -18.49 -8.47
C GLY A 1 -8.66 -17.03 -8.09
N GLN A 2 -9.65 -16.76 -7.22
CA GLN A 2 -10.01 -15.45 -6.64
C GLN A 2 -10.37 -14.34 -7.64
N GLN A 3 -11.10 -14.67 -8.71
CA GLN A 3 -11.38 -13.71 -9.80
C GLN A 3 -12.20 -12.50 -9.33
N ALA A 4 -13.20 -12.72 -8.48
CA ALA A 4 -14.00 -11.63 -7.92
C ALA A 4 -13.14 -10.65 -7.10
N ALA A 5 -12.31 -11.15 -6.18
CA ALA A 5 -11.42 -10.31 -5.38
C ALA A 5 -10.43 -9.53 -6.26
N LYS A 6 -9.81 -10.19 -7.24
CA LYS A 6 -8.89 -9.54 -8.19
C LYS A 6 -9.58 -8.42 -8.98
N LYS A 7 -10.80 -8.66 -9.47
CA LYS A 7 -11.59 -7.66 -10.20
C LYS A 7 -11.92 -6.46 -9.30
N SER A 8 -12.40 -6.70 -8.07
CA SER A 8 -12.74 -5.64 -7.12
C SER A 8 -11.53 -4.77 -6.78
N VAL A 9 -10.38 -5.40 -6.52
CA VAL A 9 -9.12 -4.70 -6.24
C VAL A 9 -8.64 -3.87 -7.43
N ALA A 10 -8.69 -4.44 -8.64
CA ALA A 10 -8.32 -3.72 -9.87
C ALA A 10 -9.20 -2.49 -10.12
N VAL A 11 -10.51 -2.61 -9.90
CA VAL A 11 -11.45 -1.49 -10.01
C VAL A 11 -11.15 -0.41 -8.97
N ALA A 12 -10.87 -0.80 -7.72
CA ALA A 12 -10.53 0.14 -6.67
C ALA A 12 -9.25 0.93 -6.98
N LEU A 13 -8.19 0.26 -7.44
CA LEU A 13 -6.96 0.92 -7.88
C LEU A 13 -7.20 1.86 -9.05
N ARG A 14 -7.93 1.41 -10.08
CA ARG A 14 -8.24 2.24 -11.25
C ARG A 14 -9.00 3.50 -10.84
N ASN A 15 -9.97 3.37 -9.93
CA ASN A 15 -10.72 4.52 -9.44
C ASN A 15 -9.83 5.48 -8.65
N ARG A 16 -8.92 4.96 -7.81
CA ARG A 16 -7.93 5.79 -7.11
C ARG A 16 -6.99 6.52 -8.08
N TYR A 17 -6.49 5.84 -9.11
CA TYR A 17 -5.67 6.47 -10.14
C TYR A 17 -6.43 7.56 -10.91
N ARG A 18 -7.67 7.29 -11.32
CA ARG A 18 -8.50 8.28 -12.00
C ARG A 18 -8.79 9.51 -11.14
N ARG A 19 -9.03 9.31 -9.83
CA ARG A 19 -9.20 10.43 -8.90
C ARG A 19 -7.97 11.34 -8.89
N LEU A 20 -6.76 10.79 -8.93
CA LEU A 20 -5.51 11.59 -8.96
C LEU A 20 -5.33 12.40 -10.25
N GLN A 21 -6.08 12.11 -11.31
CA GLN A 21 -6.03 12.83 -12.59
C GLN A 21 -7.08 13.96 -12.69
N LEU A 22 -7.90 14.16 -11.65
CA LEU A 22 -8.92 15.21 -11.63
C LEU A 22 -8.34 16.51 -11.06
N GLU A 23 -9.00 17.62 -11.37
CA GLU A 23 -8.73 18.91 -10.74
C GLU A 23 -8.93 18.85 -9.22
N GLU A 24 -8.12 19.59 -8.48
CA GLU A 24 -8.01 19.49 -7.01
C GLU A 24 -9.34 19.72 -6.29
N ASN A 25 -10.16 20.66 -6.80
CA ASN A 25 -11.51 20.91 -6.30
C ASN A 25 -12.41 19.66 -6.38
N MET A 26 -12.41 18.97 -7.51
CA MET A 26 -13.20 17.76 -7.73
C MET A 26 -12.64 16.56 -6.96
N GLN A 27 -11.32 16.53 -6.68
CA GLN A 27 -10.73 15.46 -5.87
C GLN A 27 -11.24 15.46 -4.42
N GLN A 28 -11.58 16.63 -3.86
CA GLN A 28 -12.08 16.76 -2.50
C GLN A 28 -13.48 16.14 -2.35
N ASP A 29 -14.31 16.26 -3.39
CA ASP A 29 -15.67 15.69 -3.41
C ASP A 29 -15.69 14.15 -3.56
N ILE A 30 -14.56 13.56 -3.98
CA ILE A 30 -14.44 12.11 -4.20
C ILE A 30 -13.68 11.46 -3.05
N THR A 31 -14.41 10.83 -2.13
CA THR A 31 -13.82 10.09 -1.02
C THR A 31 -13.04 8.86 -1.50
N PRO A 32 -11.80 8.66 -1.06
CA PRO A 32 -11.04 7.44 -1.37
C PRO A 32 -11.71 6.21 -0.75
N LYS A 33 -11.83 5.13 -1.54
CA LYS A 33 -12.42 3.87 -1.07
C LYS A 33 -11.33 2.93 -0.53
N ASN A 34 -11.50 2.51 0.72
CA ASN A 34 -10.69 1.44 1.33
C ASN A 34 -11.23 0.05 0.93
N LEU A 35 -10.39 -0.98 1.07
CA LEU A 35 -10.71 -2.35 0.68
C LEU A 35 -10.81 -3.24 1.92
N LEU A 36 -11.95 -3.92 2.08
CA LEU A 36 -12.12 -5.00 3.05
C LEU A 36 -12.17 -6.33 2.28
N MET A 37 -11.22 -7.22 2.53
CA MET A 37 -11.18 -8.56 1.92
C MET A 37 -11.60 -9.59 2.96
N ILE A 38 -12.70 -10.30 2.70
CA ILE A 38 -13.25 -11.32 3.59
C ILE A 38 -13.09 -12.69 2.91
N GLY A 39 -12.56 -13.66 3.65
CA GLY A 39 -12.40 -15.03 3.19
C GLY A 39 -11.74 -15.91 4.25
N PRO A 40 -11.82 -17.25 4.13
CA PRO A 40 -11.23 -18.16 5.10
C PRO A 40 -9.69 -18.06 5.10
N THR A 41 -9.06 -18.57 6.15
CA THR A 41 -7.59 -18.57 6.25
C THR A 41 -6.95 -19.36 5.12
N GLY A 42 -5.76 -18.93 4.68
CA GLY A 42 -5.00 -19.64 3.64
C GLY A 42 -5.44 -19.42 2.19
N VAL A 43 -6.56 -18.72 1.92
CA VAL A 43 -7.06 -18.54 0.53
C VAL A 43 -6.34 -17.45 -0.29
N GLY A 44 -5.35 -16.78 0.30
CA GLY A 44 -4.47 -15.83 -0.39
C GLY A 44 -4.85 -14.36 -0.28
N THR A 45 -5.72 -13.96 0.66
CA THR A 45 -6.07 -12.54 0.90
C THR A 45 -4.83 -11.65 1.08
N THR A 46 -3.92 -12.04 1.97
CA THR A 46 -2.67 -11.32 2.21
C THR A 46 -1.73 -11.35 1.00
N GLU A 47 -1.75 -12.43 0.22
CA GLU A 47 -0.94 -12.56 -1.01
C GLU A 47 -1.41 -11.60 -2.09
N ILE A 48 -2.73 -11.42 -2.25
CA ILE A 48 -3.32 -10.46 -3.20
C ILE A 48 -2.83 -9.05 -2.86
N ALA A 49 -2.93 -8.62 -1.60
CA ALA A 49 -2.49 -7.29 -1.18
C ALA A 49 -0.98 -7.09 -1.40
N ARG A 50 -0.14 -8.07 -1.04
CA ARG A 50 1.32 -8.01 -1.22
C ARG A 50 1.72 -7.92 -2.69
N ARG A 51 1.11 -8.74 -3.56
CA ARG A 51 1.40 -8.73 -5.00
C ARG A 51 0.93 -7.45 -5.66
N LEU A 52 -0.23 -6.93 -5.22
CA LEU A 52 -0.75 -5.68 -5.72
C LEU A 52 0.24 -4.54 -5.51
N ALA A 53 0.77 -4.40 -4.29
CA ALA A 53 1.76 -3.38 -3.97
C ALA A 53 3.03 -3.49 -4.85
N LYS A 54 3.50 -4.72 -5.12
CA LYS A 54 4.61 -4.95 -6.05
C LYS A 54 4.29 -4.49 -7.48
N ILE A 55 3.09 -4.79 -7.98
CA ILE A 55 2.67 -4.41 -9.35
C ILE A 55 2.65 -2.88 -9.51
N VAL A 56 2.16 -2.15 -8.51
CA VAL A 56 2.10 -0.68 -8.56
C VAL A 56 3.35 0.00 -8.01
N ASN A 57 4.39 -0.78 -7.68
CA ASN A 57 5.63 -0.29 -7.07
C ASN A 57 5.40 0.63 -5.86
N ALA A 58 4.47 0.25 -4.98
CA ALA A 58 4.12 1.01 -3.79
C ALA A 58 4.75 0.39 -2.52
N PRO A 59 5.07 1.21 -1.49
CA PRO A 59 5.46 0.70 -0.19
C PRO A 59 4.34 -0.15 0.43
N PHE A 60 4.71 -1.17 1.20
CA PHE A 60 3.77 -2.13 1.78
C PHE A 60 4.21 -2.56 3.17
N VAL A 61 3.29 -2.60 4.13
CA VAL A 61 3.53 -3.12 5.48
C VAL A 61 2.43 -4.11 5.82
N LYS A 62 2.82 -5.28 6.35
CA LYS A 62 1.89 -6.25 6.93
C LYS A 62 1.78 -5.98 8.43
N VAL A 63 0.59 -5.63 8.88
CA VAL A 63 0.29 -5.38 10.30
C VAL A 63 -0.77 -6.36 10.81
N GLU A 64 -0.75 -6.64 12.11
CA GLU A 64 -1.78 -7.44 12.80
C GLU A 64 -2.47 -6.55 13.82
N ALA A 65 -3.76 -6.30 13.64
CA ALA A 65 -4.52 -5.33 14.44
C ALA A 65 -4.51 -5.64 15.94
N THR A 66 -4.46 -6.92 16.31
CA THR A 66 -4.46 -7.37 17.73
C THR A 66 -3.19 -6.98 18.49
N LYS A 67 -2.13 -6.53 17.81
CA LYS A 67 -0.88 -6.04 18.43
C LYS A 67 -0.92 -4.56 18.81
N PHE A 68 -1.99 -3.85 18.43
CA PHE A 68 -2.17 -2.43 18.70
C PHE A 68 -3.17 -2.27 19.84
N THR A 69 -2.77 -1.55 20.88
CA THR A 69 -3.60 -1.19 22.03
C THR A 69 -3.83 0.32 22.03
N GLU A 70 -4.88 0.74 22.71
CA GLU A 70 -5.13 2.17 22.93
C GLU A 70 -4.00 2.75 23.79
N VAL A 71 -3.60 3.98 23.45
CA VAL A 71 -2.37 4.66 23.88
C VAL A 71 -2.02 4.45 25.36
N GLY A 72 -0.81 3.99 25.65
CA GLY A 72 -0.19 4.10 26.99
C GLY A 72 -0.03 2.82 27.81
N TYR A 73 -0.53 1.67 27.36
CA TYR A 73 -0.32 0.39 28.06
C TYR A 73 0.28 -0.66 27.10
N VAL A 74 1.59 -0.88 27.23
CA VAL A 74 2.34 -2.08 26.78
C VAL A 74 1.84 -2.66 25.43
N GLY A 75 1.97 -1.89 24.34
CA GLY A 75 1.59 -2.32 22.98
C GLY A 75 2.27 -1.50 21.88
N ARG A 76 2.22 -1.95 20.62
CA ARG A 76 2.69 -1.13 19.49
C ARG A 76 1.70 0.01 19.24
N ASP A 77 2.21 1.21 19.07
CA ASP A 77 1.45 2.40 18.71
C ASP A 77 1.04 2.38 17.22
N VAL A 78 -0.14 2.90 16.90
CA VAL A 78 -0.64 3.10 15.52
C VAL A 78 0.35 3.93 14.71
N GLU A 79 1.02 4.91 15.32
CA GLU A 79 2.05 5.70 14.65
C GLU A 79 3.20 4.85 14.10
N SER A 80 3.53 3.75 14.79
CA SER A 80 4.59 2.84 14.34
C SER A 80 4.25 2.20 12.99
N MET A 81 2.97 2.00 12.66
CA MET A 81 2.57 1.50 11.32
C MET A 81 2.92 2.48 10.21
N VAL A 82 2.74 3.78 10.49
CA VAL A 82 3.05 4.84 9.53
C VAL A 82 4.56 4.95 9.36
N ARG A 83 5.32 4.89 10.47
CA ARG A 83 6.79 4.88 10.43
C ARG A 83 7.34 3.70 9.60
N ASP A 84 6.87 2.48 9.87
CA ASP A 84 7.24 1.29 9.09
C ASP A 84 6.95 1.47 7.58
N LEU A 85 5.84 2.13 7.23
CA LEU A 85 5.45 2.35 5.83
C LEU A 85 6.35 3.37 5.14
N VAL A 86 6.70 4.44 5.85
CA VAL A 86 7.62 5.49 5.36
C VAL A 86 9.02 4.93 5.18
N GLU A 87 9.53 4.14 6.13
CA GLU A 87 10.83 3.49 6.01
C GLU A 87 10.92 2.60 4.76
N ASN A 88 9.88 1.79 4.50
CA ASN A 88 9.81 0.99 3.28
C ASN A 88 9.77 1.85 2.01
N ALA A 89 9.13 3.02 2.05
CA ALA A 89 9.10 3.95 0.92
C ALA A 89 10.49 4.57 0.65
N ILE A 90 11.22 4.94 1.71
CA ILE A 90 12.59 5.46 1.62
C ILE A 90 13.50 4.45 0.93
N GLN A 91 13.47 3.18 1.37
CA GLN A 91 14.28 2.13 0.75
C GLN A 91 13.99 1.94 -0.75
N ILE A 92 12.72 2.07 -1.17
CA ILE A 92 12.35 2.00 -2.58
C ILE A 92 13.00 3.15 -3.37
N VAL A 93 12.95 4.37 -2.83
CA VAL A 93 13.52 5.56 -3.48
C VAL A 93 15.05 5.50 -3.51
N GLU A 94 15.70 5.14 -2.40
CA GLU A 94 17.16 5.00 -2.33
C GLU A 94 17.68 4.01 -3.36
N LYS A 95 17.03 2.84 -3.48
CA LYS A 95 17.38 1.83 -4.48
C LYS A 95 17.27 2.38 -5.89
N GLN A 96 16.20 3.12 -6.20
CA GLN A 96 16.00 3.74 -7.52
C GLN A 96 17.07 4.79 -7.82
N GLN A 97 17.40 5.65 -6.85
CA GLN A 97 18.44 6.67 -7.02
C GLN A 97 19.82 6.04 -7.19
N TYR A 98 20.14 5.02 -6.39
CA TYR A 98 21.41 4.30 -6.52
C TYR A 98 21.59 3.69 -7.91
N SER A 99 20.55 2.99 -8.42
CA SER A 99 20.58 2.44 -9.78
C SER A 99 20.74 3.51 -10.85
N ARG A 100 20.10 4.68 -10.67
CA ARG A 100 20.21 5.81 -11.61
C ARG A 100 21.62 6.38 -11.66
N VAL A 101 22.22 6.65 -10.50
CA VAL A 101 23.58 7.23 -10.41
C VAL A 101 24.62 6.22 -10.87
N TYR A 102 24.50 4.94 -10.51
CA TYR A 102 25.40 3.89 -10.99
C TYR A 102 25.41 3.79 -12.52
N ALA A 103 24.23 3.85 -13.16
CA ALA A 103 24.13 3.85 -14.61
C ALA A 103 24.74 5.11 -15.29
N GLN A 104 24.79 6.24 -14.58
CA GLN A 104 25.47 7.44 -15.05
C GLN A 104 26.99 7.34 -14.90
N ALA A 105 27.48 6.70 -13.84
CA ALA A 105 28.90 6.53 -13.57
C ALA A 105 29.60 5.52 -14.51
N LEU A 106 28.83 4.61 -15.12
CA LEU A 106 29.32 3.66 -16.13
C LEU A 106 29.33 4.21 -17.56
N LYS A 107 28.74 5.39 -17.80
CA LYS A 107 28.77 6.09 -19.08
C LYS A 107 29.97 7.02 -19.17
#